data_AF-A0A8K1C5C1-F1
#
_entry.id   AF-A0A8K1C5C1-F1
#
_cell.length_a   1.000
_cell.length_b   1.000
_cell.length_c   1.000
_cell.angle_alpha   90.00
_cell.angle_beta   90.00
_cell.angle_gamma   90.00
#
_symmetry.space_group_name_H-M   'P 1'
#
loop_
_entity.id
_entity.type
_entity.pdbx_description
1 polymer ?
#
loop_
_entity_poly.entity_id
_entity_poly.type
_entity_poly.pdbx_seq_one_letter_code
_entity_poly.pdbx_strand_id
1 'polypeptide(L)'
;MNMGVCGTALTLAVSALALSAHAKEVFTGRATTYGLIDAIGGSCSVRKSPLGVDPSLFVAMNGDQYDSSSSCSRCLSITGPKGTILTYVADICFECGHGNLDFNTALWNTLIGGDPRIEGISWFFTPCPDEQEKFCMKEGSNPQWLALQVANSRDGIKSMEISGVKANVIGITSFYQATSSQGFDLNNLDVKITSNSGIPSKVKLTPKSYDGCAMPSGNDNAQSNDNNNNNPPTTIAVDLTGVTQDLSAWRSYRRRHHKVY
;
A
#
# COMPACT_ATOMS: atom_id res chain seq x y z
N MET A 1 18.94 -69.98 30.81
CA MET A 1 19.13 -68.53 31.07
C MET A 1 19.96 -67.96 29.94
N ASN A 2 19.36 -67.15 29.06
CA ASN A 2 20.07 -66.14 28.28
C ASN A 2 19.03 -65.16 27.74
N MET A 3 18.97 -63.98 28.35
CA MET A 3 18.08 -62.87 27.97
C MET A 3 18.77 -62.06 26.86
N GLY A 4 18.18 -62.02 25.68
CA GLY A 4 18.58 -61.11 24.60
C GLY A 4 17.93 -59.74 24.80
N VAL A 5 18.76 -58.69 24.88
CA VAL A 5 18.33 -57.29 24.98
C VAL A 5 18.03 -56.78 23.57
N CYS A 6 16.78 -56.36 23.32
CA CYS A 6 16.35 -55.73 22.07
C CYS A 6 16.53 -54.21 22.20
N GLY A 7 17.49 -53.64 21.47
CA GLY A 7 17.75 -52.20 21.45
C GLY A 7 16.74 -51.45 20.58
N THR A 8 15.97 -50.55 21.18
CA THR A 8 15.09 -49.61 20.48
C THR A 8 15.90 -48.47 19.86
N ALA A 9 15.93 -48.40 18.53
CA ALA A 9 16.50 -47.28 17.78
C ALA A 9 15.51 -46.09 17.78
N LEU A 10 15.94 -44.97 18.36
CA LEU A 10 15.18 -43.72 18.38
C LEU A 10 15.49 -42.93 17.10
N THR A 11 14.58 -42.96 16.12
CA THR A 11 14.65 -42.11 14.93
C THR A 11 14.27 -40.67 15.28
N LEU A 12 15.25 -39.78 15.31
CA LEU A 12 15.05 -38.33 15.34
C LEU A 12 14.52 -37.85 13.98
N ALA A 13 13.22 -37.54 13.92
CA ALA A 13 12.65 -36.83 12.79
C ALA A 13 13.08 -35.36 12.85
N VAL A 14 14.03 -34.98 11.99
CA VAL A 14 14.40 -33.57 11.80
C VAL A 14 13.33 -32.92 10.92
N SER A 15 12.37 -32.24 11.53
CA SER A 15 11.43 -31.38 10.83
C SER A 15 12.19 -30.15 10.29
N ALA A 16 12.53 -30.18 9.00
CA ALA A 16 13.06 -29.01 8.32
C ALA A 16 11.95 -27.94 8.21
N LEU A 17 12.02 -26.91 9.05
CA LEU A 17 11.28 -25.67 8.87
C LEU A 17 11.84 -24.97 7.62
N ALA A 18 11.21 -25.19 6.48
CA ALA A 18 11.47 -24.40 5.28
C ALA A 18 10.99 -22.96 5.55
N LEU A 19 11.92 -22.05 5.85
CA LEU A 19 11.65 -20.62 5.74
C LEU A 19 11.47 -20.31 4.25
N SER A 20 10.22 -20.19 3.79
CA SER A 20 9.93 -19.59 2.49
C SER A 20 10.31 -18.11 2.55
N ALA A 21 11.52 -17.79 2.13
CA ALA A 21 11.83 -16.45 1.66
C ALA A 21 11.00 -16.23 0.39
N HIS A 22 9.85 -15.57 0.50
CA HIS A 22 9.11 -15.13 -0.68
C HIS A 22 10.00 -14.14 -1.44
N ALA A 23 10.62 -14.61 -2.52
CA ALA A 23 11.33 -13.75 -3.45
C ALA A 23 10.35 -12.68 -3.92
N LYS A 24 10.76 -11.42 -3.79
CA LYS A 24 9.98 -10.28 -4.24
C LYS A 24 9.83 -10.36 -5.75
N GLU A 25 8.61 -10.44 -6.24
CA GLU A 25 8.36 -10.38 -7.68
C GLU A 25 8.76 -8.99 -8.19
N VAL A 26 9.68 -8.99 -9.18
CA VAL A 26 10.16 -7.76 -9.82
C VAL A 26 9.61 -7.75 -11.24
N PHE A 27 8.92 -6.66 -11.57
CA PHE A 27 8.40 -6.39 -12.89
C PHE A 27 9.39 -5.52 -13.67
N THR A 28 9.46 -5.74 -14.97
CA THR A 28 10.16 -4.88 -15.93
C THR A 28 9.15 -4.39 -16.95
N GLY A 29 9.23 -3.12 -17.32
CA GLY A 29 8.32 -2.54 -18.30
C GLY A 29 8.76 -1.16 -18.74
N ARG A 30 7.81 -0.39 -19.26
CA ARG A 30 8.03 0.99 -19.70
C ARG A 30 7.19 1.96 -18.86
N ALA A 31 7.79 3.09 -18.52
CA ALA A 31 7.09 4.23 -17.98
C ALA A 31 6.63 5.17 -19.11
N THR A 32 5.41 5.68 -19.02
CA THR A 32 4.94 6.87 -19.75
C THR A 32 4.57 7.97 -18.76
N THR A 33 3.98 9.08 -19.23
CA THR A 33 3.41 10.08 -18.31
C THR A 33 2.07 10.64 -18.78
N TYR A 34 1.20 10.91 -17.80
CA TYR A 34 -0.11 11.53 -17.98
C TYR A 34 -0.28 12.82 -17.16
N GLY A 35 -1.38 13.51 -17.45
CA GLY A 35 -1.67 14.87 -17.00
C GLY A 35 -2.33 14.98 -15.62
N LEU A 36 -2.60 13.88 -14.91
CA LEU A 36 -3.19 13.99 -13.57
C LEU A 36 -2.14 14.57 -12.61
N ILE A 37 -2.48 15.69 -11.96
CA ILE A 37 -1.56 16.41 -11.07
C ILE A 37 -1.79 16.09 -9.59
N ASP A 38 -2.98 15.60 -9.24
CA ASP A 38 -3.36 15.23 -7.88
C ASP A 38 -3.95 13.81 -7.90
N ALA A 39 -3.51 12.97 -6.97
CA ALA A 39 -4.03 11.62 -6.81
C ALA A 39 -5.45 11.63 -6.24
N ILE A 40 -5.88 12.68 -5.54
CA ILE A 40 -7.21 12.75 -4.93
C ILE A 40 -8.28 12.55 -6.02
N GLY A 41 -9.07 11.48 -5.86
CA GLY A 41 -9.87 10.97 -6.96
C GLY A 41 -9.10 9.92 -7.77
N GLY A 42 -8.99 10.12 -9.08
CA GLY A 42 -8.57 9.07 -10.01
C GLY A 42 -9.49 7.84 -9.95
N SER A 43 -9.12 6.78 -10.65
CA SER A 43 -9.90 5.55 -10.63
C SER A 43 -9.95 4.91 -9.25
N CYS A 44 -8.87 4.98 -8.46
CA CYS A 44 -8.89 4.51 -7.08
C CYS A 44 -9.79 5.34 -6.15
N SER A 45 -10.23 6.55 -6.55
CA SER A 45 -10.92 7.50 -5.68
C SER A 45 -10.15 7.84 -4.41
N VAL A 46 -8.82 8.01 -4.51
CA VAL A 46 -7.91 8.25 -3.38
C VAL A 46 -8.40 9.44 -2.56
N ARG A 47 -8.47 9.28 -1.24
CA ARG A 47 -8.77 10.39 -0.30
C ARG A 47 -7.56 10.85 0.49
N LYS A 48 -6.53 10.01 0.54
CA LYS A 48 -5.31 10.25 1.28
C LYS A 48 -4.22 9.35 0.71
N SER A 49 -3.03 9.92 0.52
CA SER A 49 -1.87 9.11 0.13
C SER A 49 -1.47 8.17 1.28
N PRO A 50 -0.81 7.05 0.98
CA PRO A 50 -0.18 6.22 2.01
C PRO A 50 0.79 7.04 2.87
N LEU A 51 0.97 6.62 4.12
CA LEU A 51 1.82 7.34 5.08
C LEU A 51 3.29 7.22 4.68
N GLY A 52 4.05 8.30 4.86
CA GLY A 52 5.49 8.36 4.55
C GLY A 52 5.84 8.28 3.06
N VAL A 53 4.86 8.39 2.16
CA VAL A 53 5.08 8.56 0.72
C VAL A 53 4.80 10.01 0.32
N ASP A 54 5.55 10.53 -0.63
CA ASP A 54 5.27 11.85 -1.21
C ASP A 54 3.90 11.82 -1.91
N PRO A 55 2.90 12.60 -1.45
CA PRO A 55 1.55 12.57 -2.02
C PRO A 55 1.52 13.00 -3.49
N SER A 56 2.51 13.78 -3.94
CA SER A 56 2.61 14.28 -5.31
C SER A 56 3.16 13.26 -6.30
N LEU A 57 3.63 12.09 -5.86
CA LEU A 57 4.27 11.09 -6.70
C LEU A 57 3.42 9.82 -6.73
N PHE A 58 2.77 9.56 -7.85
CA PHE A 58 1.86 8.42 -8.01
C PHE A 58 1.86 7.88 -9.44
N VAL A 59 1.31 6.67 -9.59
CA VAL A 59 1.21 5.97 -10.88
C VAL A 59 -0.22 5.54 -11.18
N ALA A 60 -0.50 5.42 -12.47
CA ALA A 60 -1.52 4.54 -13.01
C ALA A 60 -0.89 3.20 -13.44
N MET A 61 -1.61 2.09 -13.29
CA MET A 61 -1.14 0.76 -13.70
C MET A 61 -2.14 0.03 -14.60
N ASN A 62 -1.68 -0.97 -15.35
CA ASN A 62 -2.55 -1.78 -16.19
C ASN A 62 -3.62 -2.54 -15.39
N GLY A 63 -4.71 -2.91 -16.08
CA GLY A 63 -5.86 -3.57 -15.45
C GLY A 63 -5.57 -4.89 -14.76
N ASP A 64 -4.68 -5.72 -15.32
CA ASP A 64 -4.35 -7.03 -14.74
C ASP A 64 -3.65 -6.85 -13.38
N GLN A 65 -2.68 -5.94 -13.30
CA GLN A 65 -1.94 -5.66 -12.06
C GLN A 65 -2.68 -4.73 -11.11
N TYR A 66 -3.67 -3.98 -11.62
CA TYR A 66 -4.61 -3.21 -10.81
C TYR A 66 -5.47 -4.11 -9.92
N ASP A 67 -5.73 -5.35 -10.37
CA ASP A 67 -6.37 -6.43 -9.62
C ASP A 67 -7.68 -6.00 -8.96
N SER A 68 -8.62 -5.48 -9.77
CA SER A 68 -9.94 -5.02 -9.30
C SER A 68 -9.85 -4.08 -8.09
N SER A 69 -8.97 -3.08 -8.17
CA SER A 69 -8.69 -2.06 -7.15
C SER A 69 -7.94 -2.55 -5.92
N SER A 70 -7.56 -3.83 -5.86
CA SER A 70 -6.76 -4.37 -4.77
C SER A 70 -5.35 -3.75 -4.71
N SER A 71 -4.86 -3.25 -5.85
CA SER A 71 -3.57 -2.55 -5.91
C SER A 71 -3.62 -1.08 -5.51
N CYS A 72 -4.79 -0.47 -5.37
CA CYS A 72 -4.91 0.93 -4.94
C CYS A 72 -4.25 1.17 -3.58
N SER A 73 -3.58 2.31 -3.44
CA SER A 73 -2.83 2.69 -2.23
C SER A 73 -1.67 1.76 -1.86
N ARG A 74 -1.38 0.71 -2.64
CA ARG A 74 -0.15 -0.07 -2.44
C ARG A 74 1.06 0.74 -2.88
N CYS A 75 2.14 0.60 -2.11
CA CYS A 75 3.38 1.27 -2.43
C CYS A 75 4.23 0.46 -3.41
N LEU A 76 4.92 1.18 -4.28
CA LEU A 76 5.85 0.64 -5.27
C LEU A 76 7.24 1.22 -5.02
N SER A 77 8.26 0.37 -5.14
CA SER A 77 9.62 0.88 -5.38
C SER A 77 9.91 0.76 -6.85
N ILE A 78 10.22 1.88 -7.50
CA ILE A 78 10.45 1.97 -8.93
C ILE A 78 11.88 2.46 -9.16
N THR A 79 12.62 1.76 -10.01
CA THR A 79 13.95 2.14 -10.48
C THR A 79 13.86 2.61 -11.92
N GLY A 80 14.42 3.81 -12.17
CA GLY A 80 14.60 4.41 -13.49
C GLY A 80 15.99 5.05 -13.61
N PRO A 81 16.29 5.81 -14.67
CA PRO A 81 17.63 6.32 -14.94
C PRO A 81 18.20 7.24 -13.85
N LYS A 82 17.36 7.98 -13.13
CA LYS A 82 17.81 8.91 -12.07
C LYS A 82 17.86 8.28 -10.67
N GLY A 83 17.51 7.00 -10.53
CA GLY A 83 17.61 6.30 -9.25
C GLY A 83 16.39 5.45 -8.94
N THR A 84 16.07 5.33 -7.66
CA THR A 84 14.94 4.54 -7.16
C THR A 84 14.07 5.39 -6.25
N ILE A 85 12.76 5.31 -6.41
CA ILE A 85 11.80 6.09 -5.64
C ILE A 85 10.67 5.21 -5.09
N LEU A 86 10.14 5.63 -3.96
CA LEU A 86 8.92 5.08 -3.36
C LEU A 86 7.73 5.92 -3.81
N THR A 87 6.71 5.25 -4.35
CA THR A 87 5.47 5.88 -4.83
C THR A 87 4.31 4.93 -4.55
N TYR A 88 3.10 5.23 -5.05
CA TYR A 88 1.90 4.45 -4.82
C TYR A 88 0.98 4.43 -6.04
N VAL A 89 0.09 3.44 -6.07
CA VAL A 89 -0.94 3.31 -7.10
C VAL A 89 -2.13 4.19 -6.76
N ALA A 90 -2.45 5.12 -7.65
CA ALA A 90 -3.60 6.03 -7.51
C ALA A 90 -4.64 5.85 -8.63
N ASP A 91 -4.27 5.20 -9.74
CA ASP A 91 -5.12 5.15 -10.92
C ASP A 91 -4.92 3.87 -11.74
N ILE A 92 -5.75 3.69 -12.76
CA ILE A 92 -5.65 2.62 -13.76
C ILE A 92 -5.34 3.22 -15.13
N CYS A 93 -4.47 2.55 -15.88
CA CYS A 93 -4.15 2.84 -17.28
C CYS A 93 -4.62 1.65 -18.11
N PHE A 94 -5.78 1.77 -18.75
CA PHE A 94 -6.42 0.64 -19.46
C PHE A 94 -5.62 0.15 -20.68
N GLU A 95 -4.86 1.04 -21.29
CA GLU A 95 -4.02 0.81 -22.46
C GLU A 95 -2.60 0.31 -22.11
N CYS A 96 -2.21 0.37 -20.83
CA CYS A 96 -0.89 -0.06 -20.40
C CYS A 96 -0.78 -1.59 -20.49
N GLY A 97 0.35 -2.07 -21.04
CA GLY A 97 0.71 -3.49 -20.97
C GLY A 97 1.18 -3.92 -19.58
N HIS A 98 1.24 -5.23 -19.35
CA HIS A 98 1.79 -5.79 -18.12
C HIS A 98 3.22 -5.27 -17.84
N GLY A 99 3.47 -4.82 -16.62
CA GLY A 99 4.74 -4.21 -16.20
C GLY A 99 4.90 -2.72 -16.56
N ASN A 100 4.08 -2.18 -17.47
CA ASN A 100 4.09 -0.76 -17.78
C ASN A 100 3.33 0.05 -16.72
N LEU A 101 3.83 1.25 -16.45
CA LEU A 101 3.24 2.21 -15.52
C LEU A 101 3.12 3.57 -16.20
N ASP A 102 2.06 4.31 -15.90
CA ASP A 102 1.91 5.68 -16.38
C ASP A 102 2.12 6.64 -15.20
N PHE A 103 3.16 7.46 -15.27
CA PHE A 103 3.57 8.33 -14.16
C PHE A 103 2.84 9.66 -14.22
N ASN A 104 2.46 10.17 -13.07
CA ASN A 104 2.12 11.58 -13.01
C ASN A 104 3.36 12.43 -13.37
N THR A 105 3.14 13.67 -13.85
CA THR A 105 4.24 14.50 -14.39
C THR A 105 5.36 14.76 -13.37
N ALA A 106 5.05 14.87 -12.08
CA ALA A 106 6.04 15.08 -11.03
C ALA A 106 6.97 13.86 -10.84
N LEU A 107 6.40 12.64 -10.84
CA LEU A 107 7.17 11.41 -10.79
C LEU A 107 8.02 11.21 -12.04
N TRP A 108 7.48 11.52 -13.23
CA TRP A 108 8.27 11.49 -14.47
C TRP A 108 9.51 12.37 -14.37
N ASN A 109 9.35 13.64 -14.00
CA ASN A 109 10.46 14.59 -13.91
C ASN A 109 11.52 14.17 -12.89
N THR A 110 11.07 13.63 -11.76
CA THR A 110 11.92 13.19 -10.65
C THR A 110 12.73 11.95 -11.02
N LEU A 111 12.09 10.90 -11.58
CA LEU A 111 12.73 9.59 -11.76
C LEU A 111 13.34 9.40 -13.16
N ILE A 112 12.77 10.05 -14.18
CA ILE A 112 13.15 9.89 -15.58
C ILE A 112 13.67 11.23 -16.14
N GLY A 113 12.79 12.21 -16.30
CA GLY A 113 13.04 13.50 -16.96
C GLY A 113 13.30 13.41 -18.46
N GLY A 114 13.27 14.57 -19.12
CA GLY A 114 13.56 14.68 -20.55
C GLY A 114 12.47 14.13 -21.48
N ASP A 115 12.80 14.13 -22.76
CA ASP A 115 12.04 13.54 -23.87
C ASP A 115 12.93 12.49 -24.57
N PRO A 116 12.36 11.40 -25.12
CA PRO A 116 10.93 11.11 -25.27
C PRO A 116 10.25 10.65 -23.96
N ARG A 117 8.94 10.86 -23.85
CA ARG A 117 8.09 10.46 -22.71
C ARG A 117 7.84 8.94 -22.59
N ILE A 118 8.83 8.12 -22.93
CA ILE A 118 8.78 6.66 -22.74
C ILE A 118 10.16 6.13 -22.35
N GLU A 119 10.28 5.49 -21.19
CA GLU A 119 11.56 4.99 -20.67
C GLU A 119 11.42 3.60 -20.05
N GLY A 120 12.50 2.80 -20.06
CA GLY A 120 12.53 1.50 -19.38
C GLY A 120 12.61 1.65 -17.85
N ILE A 121 11.83 0.84 -17.14
CA ILE A 121 11.82 0.81 -15.67
C ILE A 121 11.78 -0.64 -15.15
N SER A 122 12.17 -0.79 -13.88
CA SER A 122 11.88 -1.99 -13.09
C SER A 122 11.23 -1.61 -11.77
N TRP A 123 10.30 -2.41 -11.28
CA TRP A 123 9.60 -2.09 -10.04
C TRP A 123 9.06 -3.33 -9.33
N PHE A 124 8.68 -3.16 -8.08
CA PHE A 124 8.00 -4.17 -7.28
C PHE A 124 7.04 -3.52 -6.29
N PHE A 125 6.03 -4.26 -5.83
CA PHE A 125 5.23 -3.87 -4.67
C PHE A 125 6.06 -3.95 -3.39
N THR A 126 5.89 -2.98 -2.50
CA THR A 126 6.59 -2.96 -1.21
C THR A 126 5.64 -2.44 -0.13
N PRO A 127 5.81 -2.84 1.15
CA PRO A 127 5.04 -2.25 2.23
C PRO A 127 5.21 -0.73 2.25
N CYS A 128 4.10 -0.02 2.47
CA CYS A 128 4.15 1.41 2.72
C CYS A 128 4.82 1.68 4.09
N PRO A 129 5.54 2.81 4.24
CA PRO A 129 6.04 3.24 5.54
C PRO A 129 4.90 3.37 6.55
N ASP A 130 5.22 3.19 7.82
CA ASP A 130 4.23 3.21 8.90
C ASP A 130 3.07 2.25 8.60
N GLU A 131 3.30 0.94 8.74
CA GLU A 131 2.39 -0.15 8.38
C GLU A 131 1.07 -0.19 9.20
N GLN A 132 0.64 0.94 9.76
CA GLN A 132 -0.64 1.13 10.41
C GLN A 132 -1.75 1.39 9.40
N GLU A 133 -2.86 0.66 9.52
CA GLU A 133 -3.98 0.87 8.61
C GLU A 133 -4.65 2.23 8.84
N LYS A 134 -4.77 3.02 7.76
CA LYS A 134 -5.51 4.29 7.76
C LYS A 134 -6.76 4.18 6.91
N PHE A 135 -7.88 4.63 7.44
CA PHE A 135 -9.18 4.52 6.79
C PHE A 135 -9.73 5.89 6.42
N CYS A 136 -10.48 5.92 5.32
CA CYS A 136 -11.30 7.06 4.90
C CYS A 136 -12.74 6.59 4.69
N MET A 137 -13.69 7.29 5.29
CA MET A 137 -15.12 7.02 5.07
C MET A 137 -15.61 7.81 3.86
N LYS A 138 -16.35 7.15 2.97
CA LYS A 138 -16.95 7.79 1.80
C LYS A 138 -18.09 8.71 2.23
N GLU A 139 -18.25 9.82 1.53
CA GLU A 139 -19.44 10.66 1.63
C GLU A 139 -20.73 9.90 1.32
N GLY A 140 -21.81 10.34 1.97
CA GLY A 140 -23.11 9.67 1.91
C GLY A 140 -23.22 8.45 2.82
N SER A 141 -22.11 8.02 3.46
CA SER A 141 -22.15 6.97 4.48
C SER A 141 -23.06 7.37 5.63
N ASN A 142 -23.91 6.44 6.03
CA ASN A 142 -24.92 6.55 7.07
C ASN A 142 -25.09 5.16 7.74
N PRO A 143 -25.90 5.03 8.80
CA PRO A 143 -26.04 3.74 9.47
C PRO A 143 -26.55 2.61 8.55
N GLN A 144 -27.31 2.87 7.50
CA GLN A 144 -27.88 1.84 6.65
C GLN A 144 -26.97 1.44 5.49
N TRP A 145 -26.11 2.36 5.03
CA TRP A 145 -25.12 2.11 3.99
C TRP A 145 -23.86 2.91 4.27
N LEU A 146 -22.70 2.28 4.19
CA LEU A 146 -21.43 2.99 4.28
C LEU A 146 -20.40 2.39 3.34
N ALA A 147 -19.36 3.15 3.02
CA ALA A 147 -18.20 2.64 2.32
C ALA A 147 -16.89 3.15 2.91
N LEU A 148 -15.91 2.25 3.00
CA LEU A 148 -14.58 2.55 3.55
C LEU A 148 -13.50 2.34 2.50
N GLN A 149 -12.54 3.25 2.46
CA GLN A 149 -11.28 3.10 1.72
C GLN A 149 -10.15 2.87 2.74
N VAL A 150 -9.24 1.95 2.42
CA VAL A 150 -8.01 1.76 3.18
C VAL A 150 -6.90 2.56 2.49
N ALA A 151 -6.65 3.77 2.99
CA ALA A 151 -5.71 4.73 2.39
C ALA A 151 -4.24 4.37 2.66
N ASN A 152 -3.97 3.66 3.76
CA ASN A 152 -2.66 3.12 4.07
C ASN A 152 -2.84 1.68 4.55
N SER A 153 -2.09 0.75 3.97
CA SER A 153 -2.08 -0.66 4.38
C SER A 153 -0.70 -1.25 4.13
N ARG A 154 -0.32 -2.26 4.91
CA ARG A 154 0.93 -3.00 4.69
C ARG A 154 0.97 -3.66 3.32
N ASP A 155 -0.17 -4.18 2.88
CA ASP A 155 -0.34 -4.89 1.61
C ASP A 155 -1.78 -4.67 1.12
N GLY A 156 -2.02 -4.90 -0.18
CA GLY A 156 -3.32 -4.69 -0.82
C GLY A 156 -4.45 -5.43 -0.12
N ILE A 157 -5.68 -4.96 -0.32
CA ILE A 157 -6.84 -5.51 0.37
C ILE A 157 -7.50 -6.56 -0.52
N LYS A 158 -7.57 -7.80 -0.01
CA LYS A 158 -8.25 -8.93 -0.67
C LYS A 158 -9.74 -8.96 -0.33
N SER A 159 -10.08 -8.65 0.92
CA SER A 159 -11.47 -8.61 1.37
C SER A 159 -11.63 -7.76 2.62
N MET A 160 -12.83 -7.20 2.79
CA MET A 160 -13.22 -6.44 3.97
C MET A 160 -14.59 -6.91 4.47
N GLU A 161 -14.74 -6.91 5.79
CA GLU A 161 -15.99 -7.11 6.50
C GLU A 161 -16.18 -5.94 7.47
N ILE A 162 -17.37 -5.34 7.46
CA ILE A 162 -17.74 -4.18 8.26
C ILE A 162 -18.88 -4.62 9.20
N SER A 163 -18.58 -4.70 10.49
CA SER A 163 -19.47 -5.12 11.56
C SER A 163 -20.22 -6.42 11.24
N GLY A 164 -19.50 -7.43 10.73
CA GLY A 164 -20.10 -8.71 10.34
C GLY A 164 -20.59 -8.79 8.89
N VAL A 165 -20.68 -7.67 8.17
CA VAL A 165 -21.20 -7.62 6.80
C VAL A 165 -20.05 -7.63 5.80
N LYS A 166 -20.05 -8.60 4.88
CA LYS A 166 -19.07 -8.64 3.78
C LYS A 166 -19.23 -7.39 2.91
N ALA A 167 -18.12 -6.66 2.73
CA ALA A 167 -18.09 -5.47 1.90
C ALA A 167 -17.68 -5.81 0.46
N ASN A 168 -18.16 -5.03 -0.50
CA ASN A 168 -17.85 -5.17 -1.91
C ASN A 168 -17.25 -3.89 -2.46
N VAL A 169 -16.30 -4.00 -3.39
CA VAL A 169 -15.70 -2.84 -4.05
C VAL A 169 -16.74 -2.12 -4.91
N ILE A 170 -16.74 -0.78 -4.90
CA ILE A 170 -17.59 0.04 -5.76
C ILE A 170 -16.87 0.27 -7.10
N GLY A 171 -17.31 -0.42 -8.16
CA GLY A 171 -16.79 -0.22 -9.51
C GLY A 171 -15.27 -0.43 -9.59
N ILE A 172 -14.55 0.56 -10.14
CA ILE A 172 -13.08 0.58 -10.18
C ILE A 172 -12.46 1.35 -8.99
N THR A 173 -13.24 1.81 -8.02
CA THR A 173 -12.70 2.57 -6.88
C THR A 173 -12.06 1.67 -5.83
N SER A 174 -11.36 2.21 -4.84
CA SER A 174 -10.93 1.43 -3.67
C SER A 174 -11.85 1.58 -2.45
N PHE A 175 -13.12 1.94 -2.67
CA PHE A 175 -14.14 1.95 -1.63
C PHE A 175 -14.86 0.61 -1.52
N TYR A 176 -14.90 0.07 -0.30
CA TYR A 176 -15.59 -1.16 0.07
C TYR A 176 -16.92 -0.80 0.74
N GLN A 177 -18.04 -1.04 0.06
CA GLN A 177 -19.37 -0.73 0.56
C GLN A 177 -20.03 -1.90 1.29
N ALA A 178 -20.82 -1.58 2.30
CA ALA A 178 -21.69 -2.52 3.00
C ALA A 178 -23.04 -1.87 3.33
N THR A 179 -24.08 -2.69 3.45
CA THR A 179 -25.44 -2.30 3.82
C THR A 179 -25.91 -3.14 5.00
N SER A 180 -26.57 -2.52 5.97
CA SER A 180 -27.10 -3.20 7.15
C SER A 180 -28.57 -2.83 7.36
N SER A 181 -29.43 -3.84 7.50
CA SER A 181 -30.83 -3.63 7.87
C SER A 181 -31.01 -3.23 9.33
N GLN A 182 -30.05 -3.59 10.20
CA GLN A 182 -30.05 -3.24 11.62
C GLN A 182 -29.38 -1.88 11.87
N GLY A 183 -28.74 -1.31 10.85
CA GLY A 183 -27.88 -0.14 10.99
C GLY A 183 -26.48 -0.51 11.49
N PHE A 184 -25.52 0.36 11.17
CA PHE A 184 -24.16 0.36 11.66
C PHE A 184 -24.00 1.43 12.75
N ASP A 185 -23.26 1.12 13.81
CA ASP A 185 -22.83 2.13 14.79
C ASP A 185 -21.59 2.87 14.27
N LEU A 186 -21.80 4.02 13.63
CA LEU A 186 -20.71 4.82 13.03
C LEU A 186 -19.71 5.36 14.06
N ASN A 187 -20.03 5.35 15.35
CA ASN A 187 -19.11 5.76 16.40
C ASN A 187 -18.14 4.65 16.81
N ASN A 188 -18.47 3.39 16.49
CA ASN A 188 -17.72 2.20 16.88
C ASN A 188 -17.92 1.08 15.85
N LEU A 189 -17.21 1.19 14.72
CA LEU A 189 -17.27 0.20 13.64
C LEU A 189 -16.18 -0.85 13.81
N ASP A 190 -16.59 -2.12 13.83
CA ASP A 190 -15.67 -3.25 13.80
C ASP A 190 -15.32 -3.59 12.36
N VAL A 191 -14.07 -3.42 11.95
CA VAL A 191 -13.63 -3.73 10.58
C VAL A 191 -12.63 -4.88 10.62
N LYS A 192 -12.87 -5.89 9.81
CA LYS A 192 -11.93 -6.97 9.53
C LYS A 192 -11.48 -6.87 8.08
N ILE A 193 -10.18 -6.77 7.88
CA ILE A 193 -9.58 -6.82 6.55
C ILE A 193 -8.76 -8.11 6.40
N THR A 194 -8.56 -8.54 5.17
CA THR A 194 -7.59 -9.58 4.82
C THR A 194 -6.73 -9.04 3.70
N SER A 195 -5.41 -9.05 3.89
CA SER A 195 -4.47 -8.61 2.87
C SER A 195 -4.38 -9.57 1.69
N ASN A 196 -3.73 -9.17 0.59
CA ASN A 196 -3.46 -10.02 -0.56
C ASN A 196 -2.57 -11.22 -0.22
N SER A 197 -1.62 -11.01 0.71
CA SER A 197 -0.85 -12.04 1.40
C SER A 197 -1.67 -12.95 2.34
N GLY A 198 -2.98 -12.73 2.50
CA GLY A 198 -3.88 -13.57 3.27
C GLY A 198 -3.87 -13.32 4.78
N ILE A 199 -3.22 -12.25 5.24
CA ILE A 199 -3.09 -11.94 6.66
C ILE A 199 -4.32 -11.12 7.11
N PRO A 200 -5.07 -11.59 8.12
CA PRO A 200 -6.22 -10.86 8.62
C PRO A 200 -5.81 -9.81 9.67
N SER A 201 -6.44 -8.64 9.63
CA SER A 201 -6.37 -7.60 10.68
C SER A 201 -7.78 -7.24 11.15
N LYS A 202 -7.93 -6.88 12.43
CA LYS A 202 -9.17 -6.35 13.00
C LYS A 202 -8.90 -4.98 13.61
N VAL A 203 -9.74 -4.00 13.29
CA VAL A 203 -9.60 -2.62 13.76
C VAL A 203 -10.97 -2.10 14.20
N LYS A 204 -11.00 -1.39 15.32
CA LYS A 204 -12.15 -0.61 15.75
C LYS A 204 -12.00 0.83 15.26
N LEU A 205 -12.95 1.29 14.46
CA LEU A 205 -12.96 2.64 13.91
C LEU A 205 -13.94 3.54 14.66
N THR A 206 -13.51 4.77 14.88
CA THR A 206 -14.30 5.86 15.45
C THR A 206 -14.29 7.02 14.45
N PRO A 207 -15.07 8.11 14.66
CA PRO A 207 -15.05 9.24 13.74
C PRO A 207 -13.65 9.82 13.49
N LYS A 208 -12.78 9.81 14.50
CA LYS A 208 -11.37 10.27 14.39
C LYS A 208 -10.51 9.39 13.47
N SER A 209 -10.90 8.12 13.27
CA SER A 209 -10.17 7.21 12.39
C SER A 209 -10.14 7.72 10.95
N TYR A 210 -11.08 8.57 10.55
CA TYR A 210 -11.23 9.13 9.20
C TYR A 210 -10.59 10.51 9.03
N ASP A 211 -9.89 11.03 10.04
CA ASP A 211 -9.33 12.38 10.00
C ASP A 211 -8.26 12.55 8.90
N GLY A 212 -8.29 13.71 8.25
CA GLY A 212 -7.34 14.10 7.20
C GLY A 212 -7.51 13.30 5.91
N CYS A 213 -8.73 12.85 5.63
CA CYS A 213 -9.14 12.33 4.33
C CYS A 213 -9.79 13.46 3.53
N ALA A 214 -9.24 13.76 2.35
CA ALA A 214 -9.79 14.77 1.47
C ALA A 214 -11.16 14.33 0.94
N MET A 215 -11.97 15.32 0.59
CA MET A 215 -13.16 15.12 -0.21
C MET A 215 -12.81 15.45 -1.67
N PRO A 216 -13.33 14.70 -2.67
CA PRO A 216 -13.20 15.12 -4.05
C PRO A 216 -13.85 16.49 -4.16
N SER A 217 -13.09 17.50 -4.58
CA SER A 217 -13.62 18.84 -4.73
C SER A 217 -14.68 18.82 -5.85
N GLY A 218 -15.93 19.04 -5.47
CA GLY A 218 -16.94 19.47 -6.43
C GLY A 218 -16.73 20.95 -6.71
N ASN A 219 -15.90 21.29 -7.69
CA ASN A 219 -15.66 22.65 -8.22
C ASN A 219 -15.10 23.69 -7.20
N ASP A 220 -13.96 24.28 -7.58
CA ASP A 220 -13.30 25.51 -7.13
C ASP A 220 -13.84 26.30 -5.91
N ASN A 221 -12.91 26.66 -5.01
CA ASN A 221 -13.00 27.58 -3.87
C ASN A 221 -13.44 27.03 -2.50
N ALA A 222 -12.84 25.92 -2.07
CA ALA A 222 -12.58 25.70 -0.64
C ALA A 222 -11.07 25.69 -0.41
N GLN A 223 -10.48 26.88 -0.47
CA GLN A 223 -9.12 27.09 0.02
C GLN A 223 -9.14 26.84 1.53
N SER A 224 -8.76 25.63 1.97
CA SER A 224 -8.35 25.44 3.35
C SER A 224 -7.01 26.15 3.50
N ASN A 225 -7.06 27.42 3.88
CA ASN A 225 -5.91 28.12 4.44
C ASN A 225 -5.53 27.41 5.76
N ASP A 226 -4.73 26.36 5.68
CA ASP A 226 -3.89 25.90 6.79
C ASP A 226 -2.46 26.40 6.54
N ASN A 227 -2.32 27.73 6.47
CA ASN A 227 -1.04 28.39 6.70
C ASN A 227 -0.81 28.48 8.21
N ASN A 228 -0.48 27.36 8.83
CA ASN A 228 0.32 27.34 10.05
C ASN A 228 0.81 25.94 10.35
N ASN A 229 2.10 25.68 10.12
CA ASN A 229 2.87 24.77 10.96
C ASN A 229 4.37 25.05 10.78
N ASN A 230 4.84 26.08 11.50
CA ASN A 230 6.17 26.05 12.05
C ASN A 230 6.22 24.93 13.10
N ASN A 231 6.65 23.74 12.70
CA ASN A 231 7.03 22.69 13.64
C ASN A 231 8.51 22.35 13.45
N PRO A 232 9.32 22.37 14.53
CA PRO A 232 10.75 22.07 14.43
C PRO A 232 10.97 20.60 14.06
N PRO A 233 12.11 20.25 13.42
CA PRO A 233 12.40 18.90 12.97
C PRO A 233 12.41 17.95 14.17
N THR A 234 11.48 17.00 14.20
CA THR A 234 11.40 15.96 15.23
C THR A 234 12.35 14.83 14.86
N THR A 235 13.51 14.79 15.52
CA THR A 235 14.44 13.66 15.40
C THR A 235 13.87 12.47 16.16
N ILE A 236 13.34 11.47 15.46
CA ILE A 236 12.85 10.23 16.07
C ILE A 236 14.03 9.26 16.23
N ALA A 237 14.35 8.92 17.47
CA ALA A 237 15.21 7.78 17.79
C ALA A 237 14.39 6.49 17.69
N VAL A 238 14.84 5.55 16.86
CA VAL A 238 14.19 4.24 16.68
C VAL A 238 14.79 3.25 17.70
N ASP A 239 13.97 2.75 18.62
CA ASP A 239 14.30 1.61 19.48
C ASP A 239 14.22 0.33 18.63
N LEU A 240 15.32 -0.42 18.61
CA LEU A 240 15.51 -1.63 17.78
C LEU A 240 15.58 -2.90 18.63
N THR A 241 15.08 -2.89 19.86
CA THR A 241 15.06 -4.09 20.69
C THR A 241 13.98 -5.09 20.19
N GLY A 242 14.42 -6.13 19.47
CA GLY A 242 13.60 -7.31 19.13
C GLY A 242 13.44 -7.65 17.65
N VAL A 243 13.90 -6.80 16.71
CA VAL A 243 13.81 -7.09 15.27
C VAL A 243 15.03 -7.91 14.82
N THR A 244 14.83 -9.19 14.48
CA THR A 244 15.90 -10.03 13.91
C THR A 244 15.73 -10.27 12.41
N GLN A 245 16.82 -9.93 11.70
CA GLN A 245 17.27 -10.32 10.36
C GLN A 245 16.46 -9.94 9.11
N ASP A 246 16.57 -8.66 8.68
CA ASP A 246 16.98 -8.32 7.29
C ASP A 246 17.71 -6.95 7.17
N LEU A 247 18.42 -6.55 8.23
CA LEU A 247 19.13 -5.27 8.24
C LEU A 247 20.60 -5.40 7.79
N SER A 248 21.17 -6.60 7.81
CA SER A 248 22.59 -6.84 7.48
C SER A 248 22.84 -6.87 5.97
N ALA A 249 21.89 -7.35 5.17
CA ALA A 249 21.95 -7.32 3.71
C ALA A 249 21.89 -5.87 3.19
N TRP A 250 20.94 -5.09 3.71
CA TRP A 250 20.75 -3.68 3.34
C TRP A 250 21.95 -2.79 3.76
N ARG A 251 22.49 -3.00 4.97
CA ARG A 251 23.70 -2.29 5.45
C ARG A 251 24.98 -2.67 4.71
N SER A 252 25.02 -3.82 4.02
CA SER A 252 26.17 -4.25 3.22
C SER A 252 26.09 -3.80 1.76
N TYR A 253 24.88 -3.46 1.28
CA TYR A 253 24.65 -2.76 0.02
C TYR A 253 25.04 -1.27 0.12
N ARG A 254 24.58 -0.57 1.17
CA ARG A 254 24.90 0.86 1.40
C ARG A 254 26.39 1.16 1.62
N ARG A 255 27.16 0.21 2.16
CA ARG A 255 28.61 0.36 2.39
C ARG A 255 29.46 0.22 1.12
N ARG A 256 28.94 -0.37 0.05
CA ARG A 256 29.68 -0.57 -1.22
C ARG A 256 29.55 0.58 -2.22
N HIS A 257 28.58 1.49 -2.04
CA HIS A 257 28.34 2.61 -2.96
C HIS A 257 28.72 4.00 -2.42
N HIS A 258 29.36 4.10 -1.24
CA HIS A 258 29.81 5.38 -0.67
C HIS A 258 31.29 5.70 -0.92
N LYS A 259 31.92 5.01 -1.88
CA LYS A 259 33.20 5.39 -2.46
C LYS A 259 33.07 5.33 -3.98
N VAL A 260 32.87 6.50 -4.58
CA VAL A 260 33.22 6.94 -5.95
C VAL A 260 32.23 8.06 -6.30
N TYR A 261 32.75 9.29 -6.18
CA TYR A 261 32.20 10.63 -6.45
C TYR A 261 31.01 11.11 -5.60
#